data_AF-A0A972R7L7-F1
#
_entry.id   AF-A0A972R7L7-F1
#
_cell.length_a   1.000
_cell.length_b   1.000
_cell.length_c   1.000
_cell.angle_alpha   90.00
_cell.angle_beta   90.00
_cell.angle_gamma   90.00
#
_symmetry.space_group_name_H-M   'P 1'
#
loop_
_entity.id
_entity.type
_entity.pdbx_description
1 polymer ?
#
loop_
_entity_poly.entity_id
_entity_poly.type
_entity_poly.pdbx_seq_one_letter_code
_entity_poly.pdbx_strand_id
1 'polypeptide(L)'
;MKKFSILLIGLLAFLSLFAQKNLYDAKIYLNDGQVIKGNMFLYDSEPDIIAVEDEEGEITRYQLYLVNFVENGGNLQRSLYYNDKYALFEALVEGEKMSLYRKNTSGDDIFYVLTSRKVYLLEGGKVIVEKGSKTFTTKSNRFKGVLKVLLQSEPELVKRADNIDYNQKDLSDIVVAYNGGRISFIKNEDVESKSRKPNLFVYAQYSNVVFRYFFTNDNQTPSFLQAGVQYYFSRESRHSIKLGVEYGTYTPSEDESFDKIKTVQLSFAYYVDIFRMHNSAIYFNFLAANIGYYMRENDDNFAAVLPRLSPGFGFKYQVRDFNFFVEINNALIYKGIPYNFSAGLSYDL
;
A
#
# COMPACT_ATOMS: atom_id res chain seq x y z
N MET A 1 51.37 -30.03 29.05
CA MET A 1 49.91 -30.20 28.90
C MET A 1 49.09 -29.17 29.68
N LYS A 2 49.20 -29.03 31.00
CA LYS A 2 48.36 -28.09 31.80
C LYS A 2 48.37 -26.62 31.33
N LYS A 3 49.52 -26.09 30.88
CA LYS A 3 49.63 -24.70 30.38
C LYS A 3 48.85 -24.45 29.07
N PHE A 4 48.80 -25.45 28.19
CA PHE A 4 48.06 -25.36 26.91
C PHE A 4 46.55 -25.41 27.15
N SER A 5 46.10 -26.26 28.08
CA SER A 5 44.69 -26.36 28.48
C SER A 5 44.17 -25.05 29.10
N ILE A 6 44.97 -24.40 29.96
CA ILE A 6 44.59 -23.11 30.56
C ILE A 6 44.53 -22.00 29.49
N LEU A 7 45.50 -21.97 28.58
CA LEU A 7 45.50 -21.00 27.48
C LEU A 7 44.28 -21.20 26.56
N LEU A 8 43.94 -22.45 26.23
CA LEU A 8 42.79 -22.80 25.39
C LEU A 8 41.46 -22.45 26.08
N ILE A 9 41.31 -22.74 27.37
CA ILE A 9 40.13 -22.36 28.15
C ILE A 9 40.01 -20.83 28.24
N GLY A 10 41.14 -20.12 28.44
CA GLY A 10 41.18 -18.67 28.39
C GLY A 10 40.74 -18.12 27.02
N LEU A 11 41.26 -18.69 25.93
CA LEU A 11 40.91 -18.28 24.56
C LEU A 11 39.43 -18.56 24.23
N LEU A 12 38.90 -19.70 24.67
CA LEU A 12 37.47 -20.05 24.50
C LEU A 12 36.55 -19.14 25.33
N ALA A 13 36.97 -18.74 26.54
CA ALA A 13 36.25 -17.77 27.36
C ALA A 13 36.28 -16.35 26.75
N PHE A 14 37.39 -15.97 26.11
CA PHE A 14 37.44 -14.73 25.34
C PHE A 14 36.55 -14.77 24.09
N LEU A 15 36.44 -15.90 23.40
CA LEU A 15 35.55 -16.05 22.24
C LEU A 15 34.07 -15.90 22.59
N SER A 16 33.63 -16.30 23.80
CA SER A 16 32.25 -16.07 24.24
C SER A 16 31.89 -14.59 24.47
N LEU A 17 32.87 -13.71 24.66
CA LEU A 17 32.64 -12.26 24.78
C LEU A 17 32.32 -11.58 23.43
N PHE A 18 32.49 -12.29 22.30
CA PHE A 18 32.22 -11.76 20.96
C PHE A 18 30.84 -12.16 20.40
N ALA A 19 30.01 -12.86 21.18
CA ALA A 19 28.61 -13.17 20.82
C ALA A 19 27.65 -12.07 21.27
N GLN A 20 28.01 -10.82 20.98
CA GLN A 20 27.25 -9.63 21.35
C GLN A 20 26.96 -8.80 20.10
N LYS A 21 25.68 -8.45 19.92
CA LYS A 21 25.28 -7.53 18.85
C LYS A 21 25.10 -6.13 19.43
N ASN A 22 25.86 -5.18 18.89
CA ASN A 22 25.84 -3.78 19.31
C ASN A 22 25.04 -2.94 18.33
N LEU A 23 24.21 -2.06 18.85
CA LEU A 23 23.42 -1.10 18.08
C LEU A 23 23.66 0.29 18.67
N TYR A 24 24.51 1.09 18.00
CA TYR A 24 24.90 2.43 18.43
C TYR A 24 23.82 3.47 18.10
N ASP A 25 23.66 4.49 18.95
CA ASP A 25 22.70 5.60 18.77
C ASP A 25 21.26 5.16 18.52
N ALA A 26 20.81 4.13 19.24
CA ALA A 26 19.48 3.60 19.07
C ALA A 26 18.45 4.23 20.00
N LYS A 27 17.18 4.06 19.63
CA LYS A 27 16.03 4.45 20.44
C LYS A 27 15.18 3.24 20.77
N ILE A 28 14.90 3.03 22.05
CA ILE A 28 13.96 2.03 22.53
C ILE A 28 12.65 2.71 22.88
N TYR A 29 11.56 2.18 22.34
CA TYR A 29 10.20 2.60 22.65
C TYR A 29 9.58 1.51 23.52
N LEU A 30 9.25 1.87 24.76
CA LEU A 30 8.60 0.96 25.71
C LEU A 30 7.07 0.98 25.53
N ASN A 31 6.41 -0.07 26.05
CA ASN A 31 4.96 -0.21 25.98
C ASN A 31 4.19 0.86 26.76
N ASP A 32 4.82 1.49 27.75
CA ASP A 32 4.26 2.60 28.52
C ASP A 32 4.43 3.97 27.82
N GLY A 33 5.05 3.99 26.64
CA GLY A 33 5.29 5.19 25.84
C GLY A 33 6.62 5.89 26.14
N GLN A 34 7.42 5.40 27.08
CA GLN A 34 8.75 5.95 27.32
C GLN A 34 9.70 5.69 26.15
N VAL A 35 10.61 6.63 25.92
CA VAL A 35 11.65 6.55 24.89
C VAL A 35 13.01 6.68 25.54
N ILE A 36 13.84 5.65 25.39
CA ILE A 36 15.20 5.60 25.92
C ILE A 36 16.16 5.70 24.73
N LYS A 37 17.21 6.52 24.86
CA LYS A 37 18.23 6.69 23.83
C LYS A 37 19.56 6.22 24.37
N GLY A 38 20.34 5.52 23.54
CA GLY A 38 21.66 5.05 23.95
C GLY A 38 22.22 3.95 23.06
N ASN A 39 23.37 3.42 23.48
CA ASN A 39 23.98 2.25 22.87
C ASN A 39 23.30 1.00 23.42
N MET A 40 22.83 0.11 22.54
CA MET A 40 22.19 -1.12 22.96
C MET A 40 23.09 -2.33 22.75
N PHE A 41 23.01 -3.22 23.71
CA PHE A 41 23.76 -4.46 23.75
C PHE A 41 22.78 -5.63 23.86
N LEU A 42 22.85 -6.52 22.87
CA LEU A 42 22.08 -7.75 22.80
C LEU A 42 23.03 -8.92 23.03
N TYR A 43 22.72 -9.73 24.05
CA TYR A 43 23.54 -10.87 24.44
C TYR A 43 22.85 -12.16 24.01
N ASP A 44 23.58 -13.03 23.30
CA ASP A 44 23.02 -14.34 22.88
C ASP A 44 22.67 -15.22 24.10
N SER A 45 23.34 -15.03 25.24
CA SER A 45 23.06 -15.73 26.50
C SER A 45 21.79 -15.25 27.22
N GLU A 46 21.33 -14.03 26.95
CA GLU A 46 20.15 -13.41 27.57
C GLU A 46 19.22 -12.85 26.46
N PRO A 47 18.63 -13.73 25.63
CA PRO A 47 17.95 -13.32 24.40
C PRO A 47 16.63 -12.56 24.62
N ASP A 48 16.15 -12.51 25.86
CA ASP A 48 14.95 -11.81 26.33
C ASP A 48 15.27 -10.46 26.98
N ILE A 49 16.53 -10.04 27.04
CA ILE A 49 16.98 -8.80 27.66
C ILE A 49 17.70 -7.91 26.64
N ILE A 50 17.46 -6.60 26.72
CA ILE A 50 18.28 -5.56 26.10
C ILE A 50 18.97 -4.77 27.20
N ALA A 51 20.28 -4.60 27.13
CA ALA A 51 20.99 -3.62 27.93
C ALA A 51 21.17 -2.32 27.13
N VAL A 52 20.99 -1.18 27.78
CA VAL A 52 21.13 0.16 27.20
C VAL A 52 22.10 0.96 28.04
N GLU A 53 23.14 1.46 27.41
CA GLU A 53 24.05 2.45 27.97
C GLU A 53 23.62 3.84 27.50
N ASP A 54 23.30 4.71 28.46
CA ASP A 54 22.93 6.10 28.19
C ASP A 54 24.16 7.00 27.95
N GLU A 55 23.92 8.29 27.76
CA GLU A 55 24.99 9.28 27.51
C GLU A 55 25.94 9.46 28.70
N GLU A 56 25.53 9.08 29.92
CA GLU A 56 26.31 9.15 31.15
C GLU A 56 27.12 7.86 31.41
N GLY A 57 26.91 6.82 30.59
CA GLY A 57 27.55 5.51 30.71
C GLY A 57 26.82 4.55 31.67
N GLU A 58 25.64 4.91 32.15
CA GLU A 58 24.84 4.07 33.03
C GLU A 58 24.11 2.99 32.21
N ILE A 59 24.21 1.73 32.67
CA ILE A 59 23.63 0.57 31.96
C ILE A 59 22.32 0.16 32.61
N THR A 60 21.21 0.34 31.89
CA THR A 60 19.89 -0.15 32.29
C THR A 60 19.47 -1.37 31.47
N ARG A 61 18.87 -2.37 32.12
CA ARG A 61 18.41 -3.61 31.48
C ARG A 61 16.89 -3.64 31.36
N TYR A 62 16.39 -3.93 30.16
CA TYR A 62 14.97 -4.02 29.86
C TYR A 62 14.62 -5.40 29.34
N GLN A 63 13.55 -5.96 29.89
CA GLN A 63 12.95 -7.18 29.38
C GLN A 63 12.22 -6.91 28.06
N LEU A 64 12.39 -7.78 27.06
CA LEU A 64 11.82 -7.59 25.72
C LEU A 64 10.30 -7.50 25.70
N TYR A 65 9.59 -8.10 26.67
CA TYR A 65 8.14 -7.97 26.75
C TYR A 65 7.67 -6.54 27.11
N LEU A 66 8.56 -5.70 27.66
CA LEU A 66 8.31 -4.28 27.94
C LEU A 66 8.63 -3.39 26.74
N VAL A 67 9.43 -3.89 25.80
CA VAL A 67 9.86 -3.18 24.60
C VAL A 67 8.78 -3.33 23.53
N ASN A 68 8.31 -2.21 23.00
CA ASN A 68 7.46 -2.20 21.82
C ASN A 68 8.33 -2.36 20.57
N PHE A 69 9.28 -1.43 20.38
CA PHE A 69 10.19 -1.47 19.25
C PHE A 69 11.48 -0.71 19.48
N VAL A 70 12.42 -0.96 18.58
CA VAL A 70 13.75 -0.40 18.57
C VAL A 70 14.01 0.24 17.21
N GLU A 71 14.49 1.47 17.21
CA GLU A 71 14.90 2.22 16.01
C GLU A 71 16.41 2.42 15.99
N ASN A 72 17.06 2.14 14.87
CA ASN A 72 18.50 2.32 14.69
C ASN A 72 18.83 2.63 13.22
N GLY A 73 19.22 3.87 12.90
CA GLY A 73 19.69 4.24 11.56
C GLY A 73 18.70 3.92 10.42
N GLY A 74 17.39 4.13 10.64
CA GLY A 74 16.33 3.78 9.68
C GLY A 74 15.88 2.31 9.73
N ASN A 75 16.54 1.48 10.54
CA ASN A 75 16.12 0.12 10.83
C ASN A 75 15.10 0.13 11.96
N LEU A 76 14.05 -0.67 11.80
CA LEU A 76 13.02 -0.86 12.81
C LEU A 76 13.03 -2.32 13.24
N GLN A 77 13.12 -2.59 14.54
CA GLN A 77 12.99 -3.94 15.10
C GLN A 77 11.79 -3.99 16.06
N ARG A 78 10.91 -4.98 15.90
CA ARG A 78 9.76 -5.21 16.77
C ARG A 78 10.07 -6.33 17.76
N SER A 79 9.63 -6.16 19.00
CA SER A 79 9.59 -7.26 19.96
C SER A 79 8.33 -8.09 19.70
N LEU A 80 8.50 -9.34 19.28
CA LEU A 80 7.38 -10.24 19.00
C LEU A 80 7.51 -11.53 19.82
N TYR A 81 6.37 -12.06 20.27
CA TYR A 81 6.30 -13.33 20.96
C TYR A 81 6.31 -14.49 19.95
N TYR A 82 7.32 -15.36 20.04
CA TYR A 82 7.52 -16.50 19.15
C TYR A 82 8.25 -17.65 19.86
N ASN A 83 7.76 -18.88 19.70
CA ASN A 83 8.28 -20.08 20.39
C ASN A 83 8.48 -19.86 21.89
N ASP A 84 7.41 -19.43 22.55
CA ASP A 84 7.30 -19.21 24.00
C ASP A 84 8.23 -18.14 24.61
N LYS A 85 8.85 -17.30 23.77
CA LYS A 85 9.71 -16.19 24.19
C LYS A 85 9.52 -14.94 23.35
N TYR A 86 9.84 -13.78 23.93
CA TYR A 86 9.97 -12.55 23.15
C TYR A 86 11.33 -12.52 22.44
N ALA A 87 11.33 -12.05 21.20
CA ALA A 87 12.55 -11.81 20.45
C ALA A 87 12.38 -10.57 19.57
N LEU A 88 13.51 -9.92 19.25
CA LEU A 88 13.53 -8.84 18.28
C LEU A 88 13.56 -9.38 16.86
N PHE A 89 12.71 -8.80 16.02
CA PHE A 89 12.64 -9.07 14.59
C PHE A 89 12.74 -7.76 13.83
N GLU A 90 13.60 -7.72 12.82
CA GLU A 90 13.72 -6.58 11.94
C GLU A 90 12.49 -6.48 11.02
N ALA A 91 11.81 -5.35 11.04
CA ALA A 91 10.69 -5.09 10.14
C ALA A 91 11.21 -4.87 8.71
N LEU A 92 10.58 -5.53 7.75
CA LEU A 92 10.81 -5.34 6.32
C LEU A 92 9.61 -4.66 5.65
N VAL A 93 8.40 -5.09 6.03
CA VAL A 93 7.13 -4.48 5.61
C VAL A 93 6.17 -4.57 6.80
N GLU A 94 5.56 -3.45 7.19
CA GLU A 94 4.46 -3.48 8.15
C GLU A 94 3.17 -3.03 7.50
N GLY A 95 2.16 -3.89 7.55
CA GLY A 95 0.85 -3.63 6.96
C GLY A 95 -0.28 -4.08 7.86
N GLU A 96 -1.49 -3.60 7.58
CA GLU A 96 -2.66 -3.84 8.42
C GLU A 96 -3.05 -5.33 8.48
N LYS A 97 -2.96 -6.05 7.36
CA LYS A 97 -3.35 -7.46 7.27
C LYS A 97 -2.19 -8.41 7.56
N MET A 98 -0.98 -8.03 7.13
CA MET A 98 0.20 -8.88 7.17
C MET A 98 1.46 -8.04 7.26
N SER A 99 2.39 -8.45 8.12
CA SER A 99 3.71 -7.81 8.24
C SER A 99 4.81 -8.84 8.00
N LEU A 100 5.85 -8.43 7.28
CA LEU A 100 7.05 -9.22 7.00
C LEU A 100 8.20 -8.76 7.88
N TYR A 101 8.82 -9.73 8.53
CA TYR A 101 9.96 -9.54 9.40
C TYR A 101 11.12 -10.44 9.01
N ARG A 102 12.32 -10.08 9.48
CA ARG A 102 13.57 -10.82 9.29
C ARG A 102 14.30 -10.99 10.61
N LYS A 103 14.96 -12.13 10.76
CA LYS A 103 15.96 -12.37 11.81
C LYS A 103 17.20 -12.97 11.17
N ASN A 104 18.35 -12.32 11.34
CA ASN A 104 19.63 -12.89 10.93
C ASN A 104 20.09 -13.85 12.03
N THR A 105 20.27 -15.13 11.69
CA THR A 105 20.76 -16.15 12.62
C THR A 105 21.93 -16.85 11.95
N SER A 106 23.12 -16.75 12.55
CA SER A 106 24.33 -17.44 12.05
C SER A 106 24.70 -17.10 10.59
N GLY A 107 24.38 -15.88 10.13
CA GLY A 107 24.68 -15.42 8.78
C GLY A 107 23.58 -15.68 7.75
N ASP A 108 22.55 -16.46 8.11
CA ASP A 108 21.40 -16.70 7.26
C ASP A 108 20.23 -15.79 7.63
N ASP A 109 19.63 -15.19 6.60
CA ASP A 109 18.42 -14.39 6.73
C ASP A 109 17.20 -15.31 6.80
N ILE A 110 16.52 -15.30 7.95
CA ILE A 110 15.30 -16.06 8.17
C ILE A 110 14.11 -15.10 8.16
N PHE A 111 13.11 -15.38 7.33
CA PHE A 111 11.93 -14.53 7.17
C PHE A 111 10.75 -15.03 8.00
N TYR A 112 9.96 -14.09 8.50
CA TYR A 112 8.79 -14.36 9.33
C TYR A 112 7.64 -13.48 8.88
N VAL A 113 6.42 -14.00 8.96
CA VAL A 113 5.20 -13.25 8.69
C VAL A 113 4.32 -13.19 9.93
N LEU A 114 3.86 -12.01 10.28
CA LEU A 114 2.86 -11.80 11.33
C LEU A 114 1.48 -11.60 10.69
N THR A 115 0.51 -12.43 11.08
CA THR A 115 -0.92 -12.24 10.77
C THR A 115 -1.75 -12.53 12.00
N SER A 116 -2.77 -11.72 12.30
CA SER A 116 -3.71 -11.98 13.42
C SER A 116 -3.00 -12.30 14.74
N ARG A 117 -1.90 -11.57 15.04
CA ARG A 117 -1.03 -11.72 16.22
C ARG A 117 -0.24 -13.03 16.34
N LYS A 118 -0.15 -13.84 15.28
CA LYS A 118 0.71 -15.03 15.24
C LYS A 118 1.85 -14.82 14.27
N VAL A 119 3.06 -15.16 14.71
CA VAL A 119 4.28 -15.14 13.92
C VAL A 119 4.48 -16.51 13.28
N TYR A 120 4.66 -16.53 11.96
CA TYR A 120 4.89 -17.72 11.17
C TYR A 120 6.26 -17.65 10.51
N LEU A 121 7.01 -18.76 10.56
CA LEU A 121 8.30 -18.90 9.89
C LEU A 121 8.11 -19.16 8.39
N LEU A 122 8.81 -18.40 7.56
CA LEU A 122 8.94 -18.59 6.12
C LEU A 122 10.36 -19.07 5.78
N GLU A 123 10.62 -20.37 5.94
CA GLU A 123 11.93 -20.93 5.63
C GLU A 123 12.06 -21.35 4.15
N GLY A 124 12.86 -20.62 3.39
CA GLY A 124 13.28 -21.00 2.03
C GLY A 124 14.49 -21.94 2.04
N GLY A 125 14.42 -23.07 2.76
CA GLY A 125 15.57 -23.96 2.90
C GLY A 125 15.95 -24.65 1.57
N LYS A 126 17.26 -24.82 1.31
CA LYS A 126 17.76 -25.74 0.27
C LYS A 126 17.87 -27.14 0.89
N VAL A 127 17.20 -28.12 0.31
CA VAL A 127 17.31 -29.54 0.69
C VAL A 127 18.26 -30.22 -0.28
N ILE A 128 19.27 -30.89 0.24
CA ILE A 128 20.11 -31.78 -0.56
C ILE A 128 19.34 -33.10 -0.71
N VAL A 129 19.01 -33.48 -1.94
CA VAL A 129 18.35 -34.71 -2.30
C VAL A 129 19.35 -35.60 -3.03
N GLU A 130 19.61 -36.76 -2.46
CA GLU A 130 20.39 -37.80 -3.13
C GLU A 130 19.47 -38.64 -4.00
N LYS A 131 19.80 -38.75 -5.31
CA LYS A 131 19.10 -39.63 -6.24
C LYS A 131 20.13 -40.45 -7.01
N GLY A 132 20.37 -41.67 -6.54
CA GLY A 132 21.45 -42.53 -7.03
C GLY A 132 22.82 -42.03 -6.57
N SER A 133 23.79 -41.95 -7.48
CA SER A 133 25.15 -41.44 -7.21
C SER A 133 25.28 -39.91 -7.35
N LYS A 134 24.17 -39.18 -7.51
CA LYS A 134 24.15 -37.73 -7.70
C LYS A 134 23.39 -37.04 -6.57
N THR A 135 24.04 -36.03 -6.00
CA THR A 135 23.47 -35.09 -5.04
C THR A 135 22.88 -33.89 -5.79
N PHE A 136 21.61 -33.56 -5.52
CA PHE A 136 20.91 -32.40 -6.08
C PHE A 136 20.51 -31.47 -4.97
N THR A 137 20.69 -30.17 -5.14
CA THR A 137 20.15 -29.18 -4.20
C THR A 137 18.79 -28.70 -4.72
N THR A 138 17.70 -29.09 -4.06
CA THR A 138 16.34 -28.62 -4.37
C THR A 138 15.89 -27.57 -3.35
N LYS A 139 14.96 -26.67 -3.71
CA LYS A 139 14.34 -25.76 -2.74
C LYS A 139 13.23 -26.51 -1.97
N SER A 140 13.23 -26.42 -0.65
CA SER A 140 12.18 -26.95 0.22
C SER A 140 10.85 -26.26 -0.07
N ASN A 141 9.80 -27.04 -0.32
CA ASN A 141 8.45 -26.52 -0.56
C ASN A 141 7.58 -26.45 0.72
N ARG A 142 8.08 -26.93 1.86
CA ARG A 142 7.27 -27.08 3.08
C ARG A 142 6.72 -25.76 3.60
N PHE A 143 7.53 -24.69 3.54
CA PHE A 143 7.15 -23.37 4.07
C PHE A 143 6.56 -22.42 3.01
N LYS A 144 6.65 -22.78 1.72
CA LYS A 144 5.82 -22.15 0.67
C LYS A 144 4.33 -22.33 0.97
N GLY A 145 3.96 -23.51 1.49
CA GLY A 145 2.59 -23.81 1.90
C GLY A 145 2.06 -22.85 2.96
N VAL A 146 2.89 -22.42 3.91
CA VAL A 146 2.48 -21.46 4.96
C VAL A 146 2.06 -20.13 4.35
N LEU A 147 2.90 -19.55 3.50
CA LEU A 147 2.57 -18.30 2.82
C LEU A 147 1.30 -18.45 1.97
N LYS A 148 1.15 -19.55 1.22
CA LYS A 148 -0.05 -19.81 0.41
C LYS A 148 -1.33 -19.92 1.25
N VAL A 149 -1.27 -20.60 2.40
CA VAL A 149 -2.40 -20.70 3.33
C VAL A 149 -2.76 -19.32 3.89
N LEU A 150 -1.77 -18.50 4.25
CA LEU A 150 -2.00 -17.14 4.73
C LEU A 150 -2.59 -16.23 3.63
N LEU A 151 -2.27 -16.49 2.36
CA LEU A 151 -2.77 -15.76 1.19
C LEU A 151 -4.05 -16.35 0.60
N GLN A 152 -4.68 -17.36 1.22
CA GLN A 152 -5.79 -18.12 0.61
C GLN A 152 -6.99 -17.26 0.18
N SER A 153 -7.17 -16.09 0.79
CA SER A 153 -8.20 -15.11 0.43
C SER A 153 -7.94 -14.39 -0.89
N GLU A 154 -6.72 -14.46 -1.43
CA GLU A 154 -6.27 -13.78 -2.64
C GLU A 154 -5.64 -14.80 -3.63
N PRO A 155 -6.45 -15.54 -4.41
CA PRO A 155 -5.98 -16.66 -5.24
C PRO A 155 -4.87 -16.30 -6.24
N GLU A 156 -4.85 -15.06 -6.73
CA GLU A 156 -3.81 -14.58 -7.63
C GLU A 156 -2.46 -14.41 -6.92
N LEU A 157 -2.46 -13.99 -5.65
CA LEU A 157 -1.24 -13.94 -4.84
C LEU A 157 -0.76 -15.34 -4.47
N VAL A 158 -1.67 -16.29 -4.27
CA VAL A 158 -1.32 -17.71 -4.06
C VAL A 158 -0.57 -18.27 -5.28
N LYS A 159 -1.02 -17.98 -6.50
CA LYS A 159 -0.32 -18.37 -7.73
C LYS A 159 1.03 -17.67 -7.86
N ARG A 160 1.11 -16.37 -7.54
CA ARG A 160 2.38 -15.63 -7.53
C ARG A 160 3.38 -16.23 -6.53
N ALA A 161 2.91 -16.67 -5.36
CA ALA A 161 3.74 -17.27 -4.31
C ALA A 161 4.44 -18.59 -4.75
N ASP A 162 3.94 -19.27 -5.79
CA ASP A 162 4.59 -20.47 -6.34
C ASP A 162 5.88 -20.13 -7.10
N ASN A 163 5.92 -18.95 -7.72
CA ASN A 163 6.95 -18.52 -8.67
C ASN A 163 8.03 -17.62 -8.07
N ILE A 164 7.92 -17.22 -6.80
CA ILE A 164 8.92 -16.37 -6.16
C ILE A 164 10.13 -17.16 -5.65
N ASP A 165 11.25 -16.46 -5.49
CA ASP A 165 12.51 -17.02 -5.00
C ASP A 165 12.64 -17.02 -3.47
N TYR A 166 11.66 -16.47 -2.75
CA TYR A 166 11.62 -16.34 -1.28
C TYR A 166 12.79 -15.51 -0.72
N ASN A 167 13.30 -14.58 -1.53
CA ASN A 167 14.19 -13.53 -1.07
C ASN A 167 13.39 -12.36 -0.46
N GLN A 168 14.09 -11.43 0.19
CA GLN A 168 13.47 -10.23 0.82
C GLN A 168 12.58 -9.46 -0.16
N LYS A 169 13.02 -9.25 -1.40
CA LYS A 169 12.30 -8.45 -2.40
C LYS A 169 10.97 -9.08 -2.79
N ASP A 170 10.99 -10.35 -3.19
CA ASP A 170 9.79 -11.04 -3.65
C ASP A 170 8.77 -11.21 -2.52
N LEU A 171 9.25 -11.48 -1.30
CA LEU A 171 8.40 -11.57 -0.12
C LEU A 171 7.79 -10.22 0.22
N SER A 172 8.58 -9.13 0.21
CA SER A 172 8.08 -7.77 0.40
C SER A 172 7.01 -7.43 -0.64
N ASP A 173 7.23 -7.72 -1.92
CA ASP A 173 6.27 -7.46 -3.00
C ASP A 173 4.93 -8.18 -2.79
N ILE A 174 4.96 -9.46 -2.38
CA ILE A 174 3.75 -10.23 -2.07
C ILE A 174 3.01 -9.62 -0.88
N VAL A 175 3.72 -9.30 0.21
CA VAL A 175 3.11 -8.75 1.42
C VAL A 175 2.53 -7.37 1.17
N VAL A 176 3.20 -6.50 0.40
CA VAL A 176 2.67 -5.20 -0.01
C VAL A 176 1.37 -5.36 -0.81
N ALA A 177 1.36 -6.26 -1.78
CA ALA A 177 0.17 -6.53 -2.59
C ALA A 177 -1.00 -7.07 -1.74
N TYR A 178 -0.73 -7.99 -0.81
CA TYR A 178 -1.76 -8.54 0.08
C TYR A 178 -2.42 -7.48 0.98
N ASN A 179 -1.64 -6.49 1.42
CA ASN A 179 -2.14 -5.35 2.19
C ASN A 179 -2.89 -4.31 1.35
N GLY A 180 -2.89 -4.42 0.01
CA GLY A 180 -3.56 -3.47 -0.88
C GLY A 180 -3.08 -2.02 -0.68
N GLY A 181 -1.78 -1.84 -0.48
CA GLY A 181 -1.12 -0.54 -0.29
C GLY A 181 -1.18 0.06 1.12
N ARG A 182 -1.85 -0.58 2.09
CA ARG A 182 -1.93 -0.10 3.49
C ARG A 182 -0.69 -0.48 4.29
N ILE A 183 0.40 0.23 4.04
CA ILE A 183 1.73 -0.03 4.62
C ILE A 183 2.13 1.13 5.54
N SER A 184 2.52 0.81 6.78
CA SER A 184 3.03 1.79 7.75
C SER A 184 4.55 1.91 7.73
N PHE A 185 5.25 0.87 7.25
CA PHE A 185 6.70 0.85 7.15
C PHE A 185 7.17 -0.07 6.03
N ILE A 186 8.20 0.33 5.28
CA ILE A 186 8.86 -0.51 4.28
C ILE A 186 10.36 -0.28 4.31
N LYS A 187 11.13 -1.38 4.32
CA LYS A 187 12.60 -1.37 4.29
C LYS A 187 13.11 -2.14 3.09
N ASN A 188 12.82 -1.61 1.91
CA ASN A 188 13.32 -2.13 0.64
C ASN A 188 13.23 -1.04 -0.43
N GLU A 189 14.35 -0.42 -0.80
CA GLU A 189 14.37 0.70 -1.75
C GLU A 189 13.79 0.35 -3.14
N ASP A 190 13.99 -0.88 -3.61
CA ASP A 190 13.43 -1.36 -4.89
C ASP A 190 11.90 -1.42 -4.86
N VAL A 191 11.34 -1.87 -3.73
CA VAL A 191 9.89 -2.02 -3.55
C VAL A 191 9.25 -0.70 -3.14
N GLU A 192 9.95 0.09 -2.34
CA GLU A 192 9.56 1.44 -1.94
C GLU A 192 9.51 2.37 -3.15
N SER A 193 10.51 2.33 -4.02
CA SER A 193 10.54 3.14 -5.25
C SER A 193 9.43 2.73 -6.23
N LYS A 194 9.11 1.44 -6.37
CA LYS A 194 7.98 0.98 -7.19
C LYS A 194 6.62 1.35 -6.60
N SER A 195 6.44 1.18 -5.29
CA SER A 195 5.18 1.48 -4.60
C SER A 195 4.90 2.98 -4.46
N ARG A 196 5.91 3.83 -4.56
CA ARG A 196 5.80 5.31 -4.59
C ARG A 196 5.78 5.92 -5.99
N LYS A 197 6.00 5.14 -7.06
CA LYS A 197 5.93 5.69 -8.42
C LYS A 197 4.49 6.10 -8.76
N PRO A 198 4.26 7.35 -9.19
CA PRO A 198 2.95 7.78 -9.62
C PRO A 198 2.48 6.97 -10.82
N ASN A 199 1.17 6.86 -10.97
CA ASN A 199 0.54 6.22 -12.12
C ASN A 199 -0.34 7.21 -12.85
N LEU A 200 -0.31 7.19 -14.18
CA LEU A 200 -1.07 8.11 -15.00
C LEU A 200 -1.99 7.31 -15.91
N PHE A 201 -3.28 7.60 -15.85
CA PHE A 201 -4.25 7.05 -16.77
C PHE A 201 -4.73 8.14 -17.71
N VAL A 202 -4.93 7.80 -18.99
CA VAL A 202 -5.77 8.61 -19.89
C VAL A 202 -7.18 8.03 -19.88
N TYR A 203 -8.20 8.86 -19.98
CA TYR A 203 -9.58 8.38 -19.99
C TYR A 203 -10.45 9.13 -20.99
N ALA A 204 -11.52 8.45 -21.38
CA ALA A 204 -12.66 9.02 -22.08
C ALA A 204 -13.95 8.55 -21.39
N GLN A 205 -14.92 9.44 -21.22
CA GLN A 205 -16.19 9.14 -20.59
C GLN A 205 -17.34 9.85 -21.28
N TYR A 206 -18.49 9.19 -21.21
CA TYR A 206 -19.77 9.73 -21.58
C TYR A 206 -20.62 9.91 -20.32
N SER A 207 -21.27 11.06 -20.21
CA SER A 207 -22.02 11.48 -19.04
C SER A 207 -23.41 11.95 -19.46
N ASN A 208 -24.45 11.43 -18.82
CA ASN A 208 -25.83 11.86 -19.02
C ASN A 208 -26.31 12.62 -17.80
N VAL A 209 -26.87 13.79 -18.01
CA VAL A 209 -27.36 14.63 -16.94
C VAL A 209 -28.89 14.58 -16.89
N VAL A 210 -29.42 14.15 -15.75
CA VAL A 210 -30.85 14.07 -15.47
C VAL A 210 -31.24 15.32 -14.66
N PHE A 211 -31.81 16.30 -15.35
CA PHE A 211 -32.38 17.51 -14.74
C PHE A 211 -33.90 17.33 -14.58
N ARG A 212 -34.35 16.86 -13.42
CA ARG A 212 -35.78 16.60 -13.17
C ARG A 212 -36.66 17.85 -13.01
N TYR A 213 -36.06 19.05 -12.93
CA TYR A 213 -36.77 20.30 -12.60
C TYR A 213 -36.90 21.30 -13.75
N PHE A 214 -36.10 21.16 -14.83
CA PHE A 214 -36.07 22.11 -15.95
C PHE A 214 -36.51 21.52 -17.29
N PHE A 215 -36.64 20.19 -17.38
CA PHE A 215 -37.08 19.51 -18.59
C PHE A 215 -38.43 18.85 -18.32
N THR A 216 -39.43 19.25 -19.09
CA THR A 216 -40.80 18.74 -19.02
C THR A 216 -40.96 17.39 -19.72
N ASN A 217 -39.94 16.93 -20.46
CA ASN A 217 -39.97 15.70 -21.25
C ASN A 217 -38.69 14.86 -21.00
N ASP A 218 -38.84 13.55 -20.78
CA ASP A 218 -37.74 12.61 -20.50
C ASP A 218 -36.76 12.43 -21.68
N ASN A 219 -37.08 12.97 -22.86
CA ASN A 219 -36.31 12.81 -24.10
C ASN A 219 -35.21 13.87 -24.30
N GLN A 220 -35.02 14.82 -23.39
CA GLN A 220 -34.08 15.95 -23.54
C GLN A 220 -32.99 16.00 -22.46
N THR A 221 -32.43 14.85 -22.06
CA THR A 221 -31.29 14.83 -21.13
C THR A 221 -30.00 15.32 -21.79
N PRO A 222 -29.35 16.40 -21.28
CA PRO A 222 -28.03 16.82 -21.74
C PRO A 222 -27.03 15.66 -21.62
N SER A 223 -26.19 15.52 -22.65
CA SER A 223 -25.09 14.55 -22.62
C SER A 223 -23.76 15.24 -22.88
N PHE A 224 -22.72 14.70 -22.24
CA PHE A 224 -21.37 15.24 -22.29
C PHE A 224 -20.38 14.14 -22.63
N LEU A 225 -19.43 14.48 -23.50
CA LEU A 225 -18.23 13.69 -23.73
C LEU A 225 -17.09 14.36 -22.99
N GLN A 226 -16.31 13.60 -22.23
CA GLN A 226 -15.17 14.13 -21.52
C GLN A 226 -13.96 13.23 -21.75
N ALA A 227 -12.81 13.85 -21.93
CA ALA A 227 -11.53 13.16 -22.01
C ALA A 227 -10.50 13.87 -21.13
N GLY A 228 -9.51 13.12 -20.64
CA GLY A 228 -8.47 13.72 -19.82
C GLY A 228 -7.50 12.71 -19.21
N VAL A 229 -6.92 13.13 -18.10
CA VAL A 229 -5.91 12.36 -17.36
C VAL A 229 -6.31 12.16 -15.91
N GLN A 230 -5.99 11.00 -15.35
CA GLN A 230 -6.12 10.69 -13.94
C GLN A 230 -4.75 10.32 -13.38
N TYR A 231 -4.29 11.13 -12.44
CA TYR A 231 -3.02 10.97 -11.77
C TYR A 231 -3.21 10.34 -10.40
N TYR A 232 -2.63 9.15 -10.21
CA TYR A 232 -2.51 8.50 -8.92
C TYR A 232 -1.15 8.86 -8.30
N PHE A 233 -1.17 9.30 -7.04
CA PHE A 233 0.06 9.65 -6.32
C PHE A 233 1.05 8.48 -6.23
N SER A 234 0.55 7.25 -6.30
CA SER A 234 1.34 6.06 -6.56
C SER A 234 0.52 4.93 -7.18
N ARG A 235 1.16 3.91 -7.77
CA ARG A 235 0.47 2.72 -8.36
C ARG A 235 -0.50 2.03 -7.39
N GLU A 236 -0.11 1.96 -6.12
CA GLU A 236 -0.93 1.36 -5.05
C GLU A 236 -1.78 2.39 -4.30
N SER A 237 -1.67 3.68 -4.61
CA SER A 237 -2.44 4.74 -3.96
C SER A 237 -3.93 4.56 -4.18
N ARG A 238 -4.71 4.84 -3.14
CA ARG A 238 -6.17 4.96 -3.20
C ARG A 238 -6.62 6.34 -3.63
N HIS A 239 -5.71 7.31 -3.60
CA HIS A 239 -6.00 8.71 -3.86
C HIS A 239 -5.53 9.07 -5.26
N SER A 240 -6.37 9.77 -6.00
CA SER A 240 -6.02 10.29 -7.32
C SER A 240 -6.71 11.62 -7.60
N ILE A 241 -6.15 12.36 -8.56
CA ILE A 241 -6.72 13.58 -9.11
C ILE A 241 -7.04 13.32 -10.58
N LYS A 242 -8.24 13.68 -11.01
CA LYS A 242 -8.70 13.59 -12.39
C LYS A 242 -8.89 14.99 -12.94
N LEU A 243 -8.26 15.23 -14.08
CA LEU A 243 -8.35 16.46 -14.86
C LEU A 243 -8.97 16.11 -16.21
N GLY A 244 -9.87 16.93 -16.74
CA GLY A 244 -10.41 16.66 -18.06
C GLY A 244 -11.11 17.83 -18.71
N VAL A 245 -11.26 17.71 -20.02
CA VAL A 245 -12.04 18.61 -20.86
C VAL A 245 -13.35 17.92 -21.18
N GLU A 246 -14.47 18.57 -20.85
CA GLU A 246 -15.82 18.13 -21.10
C GLU A 246 -16.42 18.98 -22.23
N TYR A 247 -17.08 18.34 -23.20
CA TYR A 247 -17.86 18.97 -24.24
C TYR A 247 -19.29 18.44 -24.19
N GLY A 248 -20.27 19.33 -24.24
CA GLY A 248 -21.67 18.93 -24.26
C GLY A 248 -22.53 19.92 -25.01
N THR A 249 -23.71 19.46 -25.41
CA THR A 249 -24.72 20.29 -26.05
C THR A 249 -26.06 20.01 -25.41
N TYR A 250 -26.83 21.05 -25.10
CA TYR A 250 -28.19 20.91 -24.59
C TYR A 250 -29.13 21.94 -25.20
N THR A 251 -30.39 21.56 -25.33
CA THR A 251 -31.48 22.41 -25.80
C THR A 251 -32.42 22.64 -24.62
N PRO A 252 -32.50 23.85 -24.05
CA PRO A 252 -33.36 24.12 -22.89
C PRO A 252 -34.84 24.15 -23.32
N SER A 253 -35.54 23.02 -23.23
CA SER A 253 -37.00 22.86 -23.49
C SER A 253 -37.47 22.92 -24.95
N GLU A 254 -38.70 22.42 -25.19
CA GLU A 254 -39.41 22.44 -26.49
C GLU A 254 -40.10 23.78 -26.80
N ASP A 255 -40.15 24.73 -25.85
CA ASP A 255 -40.57 26.09 -26.20
C ASP A 255 -39.52 26.68 -27.13
N GLU A 256 -39.90 26.91 -28.39
CA GLU A 256 -39.09 27.26 -29.57
C GLU A 256 -38.19 28.52 -29.44
N SER A 257 -38.05 29.08 -28.24
CA SER A 257 -37.34 30.32 -27.93
C SER A 257 -35.98 30.15 -27.27
N PHE A 258 -35.57 28.94 -26.88
CA PHE A 258 -34.25 28.72 -26.29
C PHE A 258 -33.26 28.08 -27.27
N ASP A 259 -32.21 28.84 -27.59
CA ASP A 259 -31.12 28.38 -28.46
C ASP A 259 -30.37 27.18 -27.89
N LYS A 260 -29.84 26.36 -28.80
CA LYS A 260 -28.90 25.29 -28.47
C LYS A 260 -27.67 25.86 -27.79
N ILE A 261 -27.35 25.35 -26.60
CA ILE A 261 -26.17 25.76 -25.84
C ILE A 261 -25.09 24.69 -25.99
N LYS A 262 -23.91 25.10 -26.45
CA LYS A 262 -22.70 24.27 -26.49
C LYS A 262 -21.81 24.66 -25.32
N THR A 263 -21.26 23.68 -24.61
CA THR A 263 -20.40 23.93 -23.45
C THR A 263 -19.07 23.23 -23.61
N VAL A 264 -17.98 23.94 -23.29
CA VAL A 264 -16.64 23.37 -23.11
C VAL A 264 -16.24 23.63 -21.66
N GLN A 265 -15.89 22.60 -20.90
CA GLN A 265 -15.56 22.75 -19.47
C GLN A 265 -14.25 22.07 -19.12
N LEU A 266 -13.42 22.74 -18.32
CA LEU A 266 -12.31 22.10 -17.62
C LEU A 266 -12.80 21.61 -16.27
N SER A 267 -12.57 20.35 -15.96
CA SER A 267 -13.01 19.70 -14.72
C SER A 267 -11.83 19.29 -13.87
N PHE A 268 -12.00 19.48 -12.56
CA PHE A 268 -11.06 19.02 -11.53
C PHE A 268 -11.83 18.19 -10.50
N ALA A 269 -11.41 16.94 -10.31
CA ALA A 269 -12.03 16.05 -9.35
C ALA A 269 -10.98 15.25 -8.56
N TYR A 270 -11.29 15.02 -7.29
CA TYR A 270 -10.50 14.20 -6.38
C TYR A 270 -11.20 12.87 -6.14
N TYR A 271 -10.44 11.78 -6.12
CA TYR A 271 -10.96 10.42 -6.04
C TYR A 271 -10.29 9.65 -4.90
N VAL A 272 -11.09 8.84 -4.20
CA VAL A 272 -10.64 7.93 -3.13
C VAL A 272 -11.25 6.55 -3.33
N ASP A 273 -10.42 5.54 -3.56
CA ASP A 273 -10.82 4.13 -3.57
C ASP A 273 -11.15 3.66 -2.14
N ILE A 274 -12.45 3.57 -1.83
CA ILE A 274 -12.94 3.10 -0.52
C ILE A 274 -12.67 1.59 -0.40
N PHE A 275 -13.05 0.84 -1.43
CA PHE A 275 -12.84 -0.60 -1.52
C PHE A 275 -12.08 -0.93 -2.79
N ARG A 276 -10.87 -1.48 -2.65
CA ARG A 276 -10.05 -1.96 -3.77
C ARG A 276 -9.97 -3.48 -3.71
N MET A 277 -10.36 -4.12 -4.80
CA MET A 277 -10.28 -5.54 -5.06
C MET A 277 -9.26 -5.76 -6.19
N HIS A 278 -8.92 -7.02 -6.48
CA HIS A 278 -7.88 -7.35 -7.46
C HIS A 278 -8.05 -6.68 -8.83
N ASN A 279 -9.26 -6.76 -9.41
CA ASN A 279 -9.59 -6.20 -10.71
C ASN A 279 -10.70 -5.15 -10.64
N SER A 280 -11.01 -4.62 -9.45
CA SER A 280 -12.08 -3.63 -9.34
C SER A 280 -11.92 -2.72 -8.14
N ALA A 281 -12.53 -1.54 -8.21
CA ALA A 281 -12.65 -0.70 -7.04
C ALA A 281 -14.00 0.00 -6.98
N ILE A 282 -14.50 0.18 -5.76
CA ILE A 282 -15.57 1.12 -5.44
C ILE A 282 -14.89 2.37 -4.87
N TYR A 283 -15.19 3.51 -5.46
CA TYR A 283 -14.57 4.78 -5.09
C TYR A 283 -15.61 5.85 -4.83
N PHE A 284 -15.19 6.81 -4.01
CA PHE A 284 -15.86 8.08 -3.84
C PHE A 284 -15.10 9.13 -4.64
N ASN A 285 -15.84 10.01 -5.30
CA ASN A 285 -15.26 11.14 -5.99
C ASN A 285 -15.84 12.45 -5.44
N PHE A 286 -15.07 13.51 -5.56
CA PHE A 286 -15.47 14.86 -5.23
C PHE A 286 -15.06 15.76 -6.38
N LEU A 287 -16.04 16.16 -7.18
CA LEU A 287 -15.86 17.21 -8.17
C LEU A 287 -15.66 18.52 -7.41
N ALA A 288 -14.55 19.23 -7.65
CA ALA A 288 -14.29 20.48 -6.94
C ALA A 288 -14.80 21.68 -7.75
N ALA A 289 -14.49 21.72 -9.04
CA ALA A 289 -14.83 22.85 -9.89
C ALA A 289 -14.89 22.45 -11.37
N ASN A 290 -15.79 23.13 -12.09
CA ASN A 290 -15.78 23.19 -13.54
C ASN A 290 -15.58 24.65 -13.98
N ILE A 291 -14.64 24.89 -14.89
CA ILE A 291 -14.50 26.19 -15.57
C ILE A 291 -15.09 26.01 -16.96
N GLY A 292 -16.25 26.61 -17.21
CA GLY A 292 -17.03 26.40 -18.42
C GLY A 292 -17.10 27.63 -19.33
N TYR A 293 -16.96 27.40 -20.63
CA TYR A 293 -17.30 28.36 -21.67
C TYR A 293 -18.62 27.92 -22.32
N TYR A 294 -19.57 28.85 -22.40
CA TYR A 294 -20.92 28.62 -22.89
C TYR A 294 -21.11 29.40 -24.19
N MET A 295 -21.49 28.68 -25.24
CA MET A 295 -21.75 29.23 -26.55
C MET A 295 -23.24 29.09 -26.85
N ARG A 296 -23.91 30.20 -27.13
CA ARG A 296 -25.30 30.25 -27.60
C ARG A 296 -25.30 30.50 -29.09
N GLU A 297 -26.21 29.87 -29.84
CA GLU A 297 -26.23 30.01 -31.30
C GLU A 297 -26.67 31.40 -31.78
N ASN A 298 -27.52 32.15 -31.03
CA ASN A 298 -27.96 33.49 -31.42
C ASN A 298 -27.69 34.61 -30.38
N ASP A 299 -26.76 34.42 -29.44
CA ASP A 299 -26.55 35.33 -28.29
C ASP A 299 -25.05 35.46 -27.94
N ASP A 300 -24.69 36.40 -27.06
CA ASP A 300 -23.30 36.60 -26.63
C ASP A 300 -22.73 35.36 -25.89
N ASN A 301 -21.55 34.91 -26.30
CA ASN A 301 -20.82 33.85 -25.60
C ASN A 301 -20.36 34.34 -24.23
N PHE A 302 -20.47 33.49 -23.21
CA PHE A 302 -20.00 33.84 -21.87
C PHE A 302 -19.15 32.74 -21.23
N ALA A 303 -18.16 33.15 -20.45
CA ALA A 303 -17.37 32.27 -19.61
C ALA A 303 -17.89 32.33 -18.17
N ALA A 304 -18.08 31.17 -17.53
CA ALA A 304 -18.47 31.09 -16.13
C ALA A 304 -17.68 30.01 -15.40
N VAL A 305 -17.21 30.34 -14.21
CA VAL A 305 -16.67 29.35 -13.26
C VAL A 305 -17.83 28.81 -12.46
N LEU A 306 -18.13 27.51 -12.62
CA LEU A 306 -19.16 26.84 -11.85
C LEU A 306 -18.50 25.97 -10.78
N PRO A 307 -18.48 26.42 -9.50
CA PRO A 307 -18.13 25.52 -8.41
C PRO A 307 -19.18 24.42 -8.33
N ARG A 308 -18.81 23.20 -8.75
CA ARG A 308 -19.64 22.00 -8.65
C ARG A 308 -19.11 21.15 -7.50
N LEU A 309 -19.14 21.68 -6.28
CA LEU A 309 -18.73 20.98 -5.06
C LEU A 309 -19.68 19.81 -4.82
N SER A 310 -19.38 18.68 -5.44
CA SER A 310 -20.39 17.66 -5.64
C SER A 310 -19.79 16.27 -5.53
N PRO A 311 -20.25 15.48 -4.54
CA PRO A 311 -19.73 14.14 -4.37
C PRO A 311 -20.37 13.16 -5.35
N GLY A 312 -19.65 12.11 -5.67
CA GLY A 312 -20.13 11.00 -6.47
C GLY A 312 -19.58 9.67 -5.96
N PHE A 313 -20.18 8.60 -6.45
CA PHE A 313 -19.75 7.23 -6.21
C PHE A 313 -19.52 6.56 -7.55
N GLY A 314 -18.50 5.72 -7.64
CA GLY A 314 -18.23 4.98 -8.85
C GLY A 314 -17.67 3.60 -8.59
N PHE A 315 -17.72 2.81 -9.66
CA PHE A 315 -17.17 1.48 -9.73
C PHE A 315 -16.27 1.41 -10.96
N LYS A 316 -15.04 0.91 -10.79
CA LYS A 316 -14.12 0.59 -11.88
C LYS A 316 -13.81 -0.90 -11.91
N TYR A 317 -13.64 -1.44 -13.10
CA TYR A 317 -13.21 -2.81 -13.37
C TYR A 317 -12.02 -2.79 -14.34
N GLN A 318 -10.92 -3.44 -13.96
CA GLN A 318 -9.66 -3.48 -14.69
C GLN A 318 -9.54 -4.77 -15.50
N VAL A 319 -9.19 -4.63 -16.77
CA VAL A 319 -8.82 -5.70 -17.70
C VAL A 319 -7.49 -5.33 -18.35
N ARG A 320 -6.40 -5.93 -17.86
CA ARG A 320 -5.02 -5.58 -18.24
C ARG A 320 -4.75 -4.09 -17.99
N ASP A 321 -4.36 -3.36 -19.04
CA ASP A 321 -4.03 -1.94 -18.98
C ASP A 321 -5.26 -1.04 -19.18
N PHE A 322 -6.45 -1.63 -19.38
CA PHE A 322 -7.70 -0.90 -19.54
C PHE A 322 -8.58 -0.99 -18.29
N ASN A 323 -9.28 0.09 -17.96
CA ASN A 323 -10.37 0.07 -16.99
C ASN A 323 -11.67 0.48 -17.65
N PHE A 324 -12.74 -0.23 -17.35
CA PHE A 324 -14.11 0.25 -17.53
C PHE A 324 -14.59 0.84 -16.22
N PHE A 325 -15.27 1.97 -16.26
CA PHE A 325 -15.82 2.57 -15.05
C PHE A 325 -17.22 3.15 -15.27
N VAL A 326 -18.00 3.16 -14.19
CA VAL A 326 -19.32 3.78 -14.12
C VAL A 326 -19.40 4.64 -12.87
N GLU A 327 -20.04 5.79 -12.98
CA GLU A 327 -20.14 6.79 -11.91
C GLU A 327 -21.56 7.30 -11.78
N ILE A 328 -21.98 7.49 -10.54
CA ILE A 328 -23.13 8.29 -10.15
C ILE A 328 -22.55 9.56 -9.52
N ASN A 329 -22.59 10.63 -10.28
CA ASN A 329 -22.07 11.93 -9.91
C ASN A 329 -23.21 12.80 -9.35
N ASN A 330 -22.87 13.70 -8.44
CA ASN A 330 -23.80 14.59 -7.74
C ASN A 330 -24.82 13.88 -6.83
N ALA A 331 -24.33 12.99 -5.98
CA ALA A 331 -25.15 12.20 -5.05
C ALA A 331 -25.78 13.02 -3.90
N LEU A 332 -25.27 14.22 -3.59
CA LEU A 332 -25.90 15.12 -2.61
C LEU A 332 -26.86 16.09 -3.32
N ILE A 333 -28.14 15.89 -3.06
CA ILE A 333 -29.24 16.64 -3.67
C ILE A 333 -29.38 17.98 -2.93
N TYR A 334 -28.73 19.02 -3.43
CA TYR A 334 -29.18 20.39 -3.17
C TYR A 334 -30.00 20.87 -4.37
N LYS A 335 -31.11 21.57 -4.11
CA LYS A 335 -32.02 22.08 -5.16
C LYS A 335 -31.19 22.84 -6.20
N GLY A 336 -31.14 22.33 -7.44
CA GLY A 336 -30.45 22.94 -8.57
C GLY A 336 -29.23 22.18 -9.12
N ILE A 337 -28.76 21.11 -8.47
CA ILE A 337 -27.65 20.29 -9.00
C ILE A 337 -28.25 19.01 -9.63
N PRO A 338 -27.97 18.71 -10.91
CA PRO A 338 -28.55 17.55 -11.58
C PRO A 338 -27.83 16.25 -11.24
N TYR A 339 -28.54 15.11 -11.35
CA TYR A 339 -27.89 13.80 -11.31
C TYR A 339 -27.10 13.59 -12.59
N ASN A 340 -25.92 12.99 -12.49
CA ASN A 340 -25.16 12.62 -13.67
C ASN A 340 -24.73 11.16 -13.57
N PHE A 341 -25.09 10.37 -14.59
CA PHE A 341 -24.58 9.01 -14.75
C PHE A 341 -23.49 9.02 -15.82
N SER A 342 -22.30 8.57 -15.45
CA SER A 342 -21.18 8.49 -16.37
C SER A 342 -20.74 7.06 -16.57
N ALA A 343 -20.32 6.73 -17.80
CA ALA A 343 -19.63 5.50 -18.12
C ALA A 343 -18.42 5.83 -18.98
N GLY A 344 -17.31 5.14 -18.76
CA GLY A 344 -16.08 5.47 -19.46
C GLY A 344 -15.06 4.34 -19.47
N LEU A 345 -13.99 4.63 -20.19
CA LEU A 345 -12.81 3.79 -20.32
C LEU A 345 -11.58 4.59 -19.91
N SER A 346 -10.63 3.96 -19.23
CA SER A 346 -9.31 4.51 -19.00
C SER A 346 -8.21 3.52 -19.38
N TYR A 347 -7.03 4.03 -19.69
CA TYR A 347 -5.85 3.26 -20.09
C TYR A 347 -4.64 3.68 -19.27
N ASP A 348 -3.90 2.70 -18.75
CA ASP A 348 -2.67 2.87 -17.96
C ASP A 348 -1.47 3.18 -18.87
N LEU A 349 -0.78 4.31 -18.65
CA LEU A 349 0.34 4.76 -19.49
C LEU A 349 1.71 4.18 -19.11
#